data_AF-A0A2T4ZDK4-F1
#
_entry.id   AF-A0A2T4ZDK4-F1
#
_cell.length_a   1.000
_cell.length_b   1.000
_cell.length_c   1.000
_cell.angle_alpha   90.00
_cell.angle_beta   90.00
_cell.angle_gamma   90.00
#
_symmetry.space_group_name_H-M   'P 1'
#
loop_
_entity.id
_entity.type
_entity.pdbx_description
1 polymer ?
#
loop_
_entity_poly.entity_id
_entity_poly.type
_entity_poly.pdbx_seq_one_letter_code
_entity_poly.pdbx_strand_id
1 'polypeptide(L)'
;MRSWFKKSMVWLIGLCILTACGSVQAVPSLSNVDPAKEEDQEFHPYRDDQVPKLRDLISYPGFRQYASQKPYLLGYSHDGSHIATVIYEKKANAYRIDIFHVSNNTLVETVYAPAGEVEGEKAESAEAEMLQATQETLDWGYRIKVPVRPHEVPIHQSIHPDHEEGWSFRLRQDSDRILLTAEGLGEKWQVYQYPLQEGERIRPQWTVVAFPESTQGPWSIVTATYKPEQGLSALVQSVDIQKLDSAWSESALHQQIEKGLGEEAQLVYRGRLGEQGPDAVLAVLGGEASETPTANRVLYRGTVQRFILFDTAGNIYLRGNAAGLVEKEQVRVDPEIPKDDDVQFRLLLTEKETGDGERQRLLLIDQIDGEGHLVRAYECIWNAENGRFERMTAKGAE
;
A
#
# COMPACT_ATOMS: atom_id res chain seq x y z
N MET A 1 -10.97 -62.04 32.94
CA MET A 1 -12.28 -61.54 33.43
C MET A 1 -13.16 -61.39 32.20
N ARG A 2 -14.11 -62.33 31.97
CA ARG A 2 -15.57 -62.16 32.21
C ARG A 2 -16.08 -60.88 31.54
N SER A 3 -17.05 -60.83 30.64
CA SER A 3 -18.04 -61.76 30.06
C SER A 3 -18.72 -60.96 28.94
N TRP A 4 -18.93 -61.46 27.72
CA TRP A 4 -20.11 -62.24 27.31
C TRP A 4 -21.46 -61.62 27.71
N PHE A 5 -22.25 -61.17 26.72
CA PHE A 5 -23.67 -61.55 26.46
C PHE A 5 -24.04 -60.92 25.08
N LYS A 6 -24.24 -61.67 23.98
CA LYS A 6 -25.38 -62.53 23.62
C LYS A 6 -26.71 -61.73 23.66
N LYS A 7 -27.65 -61.80 22.71
CA LYS A 7 -27.94 -62.73 21.62
C LYS A 7 -29.27 -62.30 20.96
N SER A 8 -29.45 -62.66 19.68
CA SER A 8 -30.70 -63.23 19.11
C SER A 8 -31.89 -62.26 18.95
N MET A 9 -32.89 -62.46 18.09
CA MET A 9 -33.32 -63.49 17.14
C MET A 9 -34.38 -62.80 16.23
N VAL A 10 -34.29 -62.86 14.91
CA VAL A 10 -35.14 -63.67 14.00
C VAL A 10 -36.65 -63.65 14.29
N TRP A 11 -37.44 -63.23 13.27
CA TRP A 11 -38.65 -63.86 12.67
C TRP A 11 -39.64 -62.76 12.20
N LEU A 12 -39.89 -62.58 10.90
CA LEU A 12 -40.73 -63.34 9.94
C LEU A 12 -42.19 -62.83 9.88
N ILE A 13 -42.56 -62.34 8.67
CA ILE A 13 -43.86 -62.40 7.97
C ILE A 13 -45.13 -61.87 8.66
N GLY A 14 -45.81 -60.95 7.97
CA GLY A 14 -47.23 -60.63 8.19
C GLY A 14 -47.82 -59.82 7.03
N LEU A 15 -48.39 -60.54 6.06
CA LEU A 15 -49.14 -60.05 4.90
C LEU A 15 -50.59 -59.66 5.29
N CYS A 16 -51.23 -58.83 4.44
CA CYS A 16 -52.67 -58.49 4.38
C CYS A 16 -53.13 -57.39 5.36
N ILE A 17 -53.95 -56.39 5.02
CA ILE A 17 -55.25 -56.44 4.31
C ILE A 17 -55.55 -55.06 3.67
N LEU A 18 -56.08 -55.09 2.43
CA LEU A 18 -56.87 -54.03 1.76
C LEU A 18 -58.31 -54.03 2.31
N THR A 19 -58.90 -52.84 2.53
CA THR A 19 -60.30 -52.42 2.22
C THR A 19 -60.64 -51.15 3.03
N ALA A 20 -60.78 -49.97 2.43
CA ALA A 20 -61.97 -49.40 1.75
C ALA A 20 -62.97 -48.74 2.70
N CYS A 21 -63.19 -47.41 2.53
CA CYS A 21 -64.50 -46.73 2.48
C CYS A 21 -64.34 -45.19 2.57
N GLY A 22 -65.10 -44.45 1.74
CA GLY A 22 -65.56 -43.10 2.07
C GLY A 22 -65.16 -41.98 1.10
N SER A 23 -66.06 -41.66 0.17
CA SER A 23 -66.04 -40.54 -0.77
C SER A 23 -66.56 -39.23 -0.16
N VAL A 24 -65.88 -38.08 -0.39
CA VAL A 24 -66.48 -36.73 -0.53
C VAL A 24 -65.57 -35.87 -1.44
N GLN A 25 -66.16 -35.21 -2.44
CA GLN A 25 -65.51 -34.29 -3.39
C GLN A 25 -65.16 -32.92 -2.74
N ALA A 26 -64.03 -32.31 -3.13
CA ALA A 26 -63.87 -30.84 -3.16
C ALA A 26 -62.55 -30.42 -3.84
N VAL A 27 -62.70 -29.59 -4.89
CA VAL A 27 -61.80 -28.52 -5.39
C VAL A 27 -60.34 -28.87 -5.74
N PRO A 28 -59.86 -28.61 -6.99
CA PRO A 28 -58.43 -28.57 -7.23
C PRO A 28 -57.85 -27.35 -6.50
N SER A 29 -57.19 -27.63 -5.37
CA SER A 29 -56.34 -26.68 -4.67
C SER A 29 -55.22 -26.23 -5.62
N LEU A 30 -55.16 -24.93 -5.87
CA LEU A 30 -53.98 -24.23 -6.37
C LEU A 30 -52.84 -24.46 -5.37
N SER A 31 -51.99 -25.43 -5.62
CA SER A 31 -50.70 -25.56 -4.94
C SER A 31 -49.71 -26.21 -5.89
N ASN A 32 -48.86 -25.37 -6.48
CA ASN A 32 -47.41 -25.44 -6.30
C ASN A 32 -46.83 -24.32 -7.16
N VAL A 33 -47.00 -23.09 -6.69
CA VAL A 33 -45.93 -22.11 -6.90
C VAL A 33 -44.83 -22.62 -6.00
N ASP A 34 -43.84 -23.29 -6.60
CA ASP A 34 -42.57 -23.51 -5.93
C ASP A 34 -42.13 -22.16 -5.35
N PRO A 35 -41.88 -22.05 -4.03
CA PRO A 35 -41.16 -20.89 -3.55
C PRO A 35 -39.84 -20.93 -4.30
N ALA A 36 -39.61 -19.93 -5.17
CA ALA A 36 -38.30 -19.69 -5.73
C ALA A 36 -37.33 -19.80 -4.57
N LYS A 37 -36.46 -20.82 -4.62
CA LYS A 37 -35.32 -20.89 -3.72
C LYS A 37 -34.67 -19.52 -3.83
N GLU A 38 -34.70 -18.75 -2.75
CA GLU A 38 -33.80 -17.63 -2.58
C GLU A 38 -32.42 -18.23 -2.80
N GLU A 39 -31.85 -18.00 -3.99
CA GLU A 39 -30.45 -18.27 -4.23
C GLU A 39 -29.70 -17.59 -3.09
N ASP A 40 -28.90 -18.36 -2.36
CA ASP A 40 -27.96 -17.85 -1.37
C ASP A 40 -27.31 -16.59 -1.97
N GLN A 41 -27.68 -15.41 -1.47
CA GLN A 41 -27.17 -14.13 -1.95
C GLN A 41 -25.72 -13.98 -1.48
N GLU A 42 -24.82 -14.75 -2.08
CA GLU A 42 -23.39 -14.58 -1.89
C GLU A 42 -23.00 -13.22 -2.47
N PHE A 43 -22.22 -12.44 -1.71
CA PHE A 43 -21.71 -11.17 -2.20
C PHE A 43 -20.69 -11.42 -3.31
N HIS A 44 -21.06 -11.04 -4.53
CA HIS A 44 -20.17 -11.07 -5.69
C HIS A 44 -19.62 -9.66 -5.94
N PRO A 45 -18.35 -9.37 -5.58
CA PRO A 45 -17.78 -8.04 -5.77
C PRO A 45 -17.65 -7.71 -7.26
N TYR A 46 -17.82 -6.43 -7.61
CA TYR A 46 -17.60 -5.90 -8.97
C TYR A 46 -18.51 -6.50 -10.06
N ARG A 47 -19.73 -6.91 -9.69
CA ARG A 47 -20.75 -7.42 -10.63
C ARG A 47 -21.28 -6.35 -11.58
N ASP A 48 -21.41 -5.12 -11.10
CA ASP A 48 -22.04 -4.02 -11.83
C ASP A 48 -21.00 -3.13 -12.51
N ASP A 49 -21.37 -2.56 -13.66
CA ASP A 49 -20.53 -1.65 -14.46
C ASP A 49 -20.62 -0.19 -13.98
N GLN A 50 -20.93 0.01 -12.70
CA GLN A 50 -21.08 1.32 -12.08
C GLN A 50 -20.44 1.31 -10.69
N VAL A 51 -19.97 2.47 -10.25
CA VAL A 51 -19.56 2.65 -8.85
C VAL A 51 -20.82 2.55 -7.98
N PRO A 52 -20.91 1.57 -7.06
CA PRO A 52 -22.10 1.39 -6.26
C PRO A 52 -22.26 2.56 -5.28
N LYS A 53 -23.51 2.96 -5.00
CA LYS A 53 -23.79 3.88 -3.91
C LYS A 53 -23.44 3.21 -2.59
N LEU A 54 -22.84 3.96 -1.67
CA LEU A 54 -22.38 3.41 -0.38
C LEU A 54 -23.53 2.76 0.38
N ARG A 55 -24.71 3.38 0.39
CA ARG A 55 -25.92 2.84 1.03
C ARG A 55 -26.23 1.42 0.55
N ASP A 56 -26.22 1.22 -0.76
CA ASP A 56 -26.56 -0.07 -1.37
C ASP A 56 -25.46 -1.11 -1.11
N LEU A 57 -24.19 -0.69 -1.23
CA LEU A 57 -23.03 -1.55 -0.98
C LEU A 57 -22.97 -2.05 0.46
N ILE A 58 -23.11 -1.15 1.44
CA ILE A 58 -22.97 -1.51 2.87
C ILE A 58 -24.12 -2.35 3.40
N SER A 59 -25.30 -2.23 2.79
CA SER A 59 -26.49 -3.03 3.10
C SER A 59 -26.50 -4.39 2.41
N TYR A 60 -25.58 -4.64 1.45
CA TYR A 60 -25.57 -5.91 0.73
C TYR A 60 -25.16 -7.07 1.65
N PRO A 61 -25.94 -8.18 1.71
CA PRO A 61 -25.60 -9.35 2.51
C PRO A 61 -24.20 -9.90 2.19
N GLY A 62 -23.34 -10.02 3.20
CA GLY A 62 -21.98 -10.53 3.04
C GLY A 62 -20.91 -9.47 2.74
N PHE A 63 -21.28 -8.24 2.37
CA PHE A 63 -20.28 -7.17 2.13
C PHE A 63 -19.42 -6.87 3.36
N ARG A 64 -20.02 -6.79 4.56
CA ARG A 64 -19.28 -6.60 5.81
C ARG A 64 -18.21 -7.68 6.01
N GLN A 65 -18.54 -8.94 5.73
CA GLN A 65 -17.59 -10.05 5.85
C GLN A 65 -16.45 -9.90 4.84
N TYR A 66 -16.76 -9.52 3.59
CA TYR A 66 -15.77 -9.23 2.56
C TYR A 66 -14.82 -8.10 3.00
N ALA A 67 -15.37 -6.94 3.35
CA ALA A 67 -14.62 -5.74 3.72
C ALA A 67 -13.84 -5.88 5.05
N SER A 68 -14.17 -6.89 5.86
CA SER A 68 -13.42 -7.26 7.08
C SER A 68 -12.19 -8.12 6.80
N GLN A 69 -12.03 -8.64 5.58
CA GLN A 69 -10.95 -9.57 5.21
C GLN A 69 -9.98 -8.99 4.20
N LYS A 70 -10.45 -8.06 3.36
CA LYS A 70 -9.67 -7.35 2.35
C LYS A 70 -10.33 -6.02 1.96
N PRO A 71 -9.57 -5.05 1.43
CA PRO A 71 -10.12 -3.80 0.94
C PRO A 71 -11.02 -4.05 -0.28
N TYR A 72 -12.19 -3.43 -0.31
CA TYR A 72 -13.02 -3.33 -1.52
C TYR A 72 -12.62 -2.08 -2.30
N LEU A 73 -12.35 -2.19 -3.60
CA LEU A 73 -12.00 -1.04 -4.43
C LEU A 73 -13.28 -0.37 -4.92
N LEU A 74 -13.62 0.81 -4.41
CA LEU A 74 -14.88 1.45 -4.77
C LEU A 74 -14.89 1.96 -6.22
N GLY A 75 -13.79 2.57 -6.64
CA GLY A 75 -13.65 3.16 -7.97
C GLY A 75 -12.52 4.16 -8.05
N TYR A 76 -12.30 4.67 -9.26
CA TYR A 76 -11.45 5.83 -9.51
C TYR A 76 -12.26 7.13 -9.58
N SER A 77 -11.58 8.25 -9.35
CA SER A 77 -12.08 9.57 -9.74
C SER A 77 -12.30 9.62 -11.26
N HIS A 78 -13.19 10.51 -11.68
CA HIS A 78 -13.50 10.72 -13.10
C HIS A 78 -12.26 10.97 -13.98
N ASP A 79 -11.22 11.61 -13.44
CA ASP A 79 -9.95 11.92 -14.12
C ASP A 79 -8.83 10.90 -13.83
N GLY A 80 -9.12 9.84 -13.06
CA GLY A 80 -8.13 8.83 -12.69
C GLY A 80 -7.08 9.28 -11.67
N SER A 81 -7.18 10.50 -11.13
CA SER A 81 -6.19 11.02 -10.18
C SER A 81 -6.33 10.44 -8.77
N HIS A 82 -7.49 9.88 -8.41
CA HIS A 82 -7.74 9.26 -7.11
C HIS A 82 -8.36 7.86 -7.24
N ILE A 83 -8.12 7.01 -6.25
CA ILE A 83 -8.77 5.71 -6.06
C ILE A 83 -9.25 5.58 -4.62
N ALA A 84 -10.46 5.05 -4.42
CA ALA A 84 -11.05 4.86 -3.11
C ALA A 84 -11.14 3.38 -2.73
N THR A 85 -10.83 3.06 -1.48
CA THR A 85 -10.99 1.70 -0.91
C THR A 85 -11.91 1.72 0.30
N VAL A 86 -12.65 0.63 0.52
CA VAL A 86 -13.56 0.46 1.66
C VAL A 86 -13.08 -0.72 2.52
N ILE A 87 -12.92 -0.49 3.82
CA ILE A 87 -12.54 -1.49 4.81
C ILE A 87 -13.54 -1.43 5.96
N TYR A 88 -13.95 -2.58 6.48
CA TYR A 88 -14.75 -2.62 7.71
C TYR A 88 -13.84 -2.60 8.95
N GLU A 89 -13.99 -1.57 9.78
CA GLU A 89 -13.26 -1.43 11.03
C GLU A 89 -14.09 -1.92 12.22
N LYS A 90 -13.76 -3.11 12.72
CA LYS A 90 -14.49 -3.72 13.85
C LYS A 90 -14.46 -2.86 15.12
N LYS A 91 -13.35 -2.18 15.42
CA LYS A 91 -13.21 -1.35 16.62
C LYS A 91 -14.07 -0.08 16.55
N ALA A 92 -14.14 0.56 15.38
CA ALA A 92 -14.97 1.73 15.15
C ALA A 92 -16.44 1.38 14.87
N ASN A 93 -16.74 0.11 14.55
CA ASN A 93 -18.05 -0.32 14.07
C ASN A 93 -18.54 0.56 12.90
N ALA A 94 -17.64 0.78 11.95
CA ALA A 94 -17.85 1.64 10.79
C ALA A 94 -17.09 1.09 9.58
N TYR A 95 -17.48 1.52 8.39
CA TYR A 95 -16.66 1.36 7.19
C TYR A 95 -15.72 2.56 7.10
N ARG A 96 -14.42 2.30 7.05
CA ARG A 96 -13.40 3.29 6.72
C ARG A 96 -13.25 3.33 5.20
N ILE A 97 -13.32 4.53 4.62
CA ILE A 97 -13.08 4.77 3.21
C ILE A 97 -11.80 5.60 3.09
N ASP A 98 -10.79 5.01 2.48
CA ASP A 98 -9.48 5.63 2.28
C ASP A 98 -9.36 6.07 0.82
N ILE A 99 -9.03 7.35 0.59
CA ILE A 99 -8.89 7.96 -0.73
C ILE A 99 -7.41 8.23 -1.01
N PHE A 100 -6.87 7.58 -2.03
CA PHE A 100 -5.46 7.67 -2.39
C PHE A 100 -5.29 8.45 -3.68
N HIS A 101 -4.29 9.33 -3.73
CA HIS A 101 -3.87 9.99 -4.96
C HIS A 101 -2.96 9.06 -5.77
N VAL A 102 -3.33 8.82 -7.02
CA VAL A 102 -2.74 7.78 -7.88
C VAL A 102 -1.31 8.13 -8.29
N SER A 103 -1.00 9.40 -8.61
CA SER A 103 0.33 9.74 -9.13
C SER A 103 1.46 9.73 -8.10
N ASN A 104 1.16 10.03 -6.83
CA ASN A 104 2.14 10.18 -5.75
C ASN A 104 1.96 9.12 -4.64
N ASN A 105 0.95 8.25 -4.77
CA ASN A 105 0.66 7.12 -3.90
C ASN A 105 0.41 7.51 -2.44
N THR A 106 -0.16 8.70 -2.21
CA THR A 106 -0.47 9.18 -0.85
C THR A 106 -1.93 8.98 -0.50
N LEU A 107 -2.20 8.53 0.73
CA LEU A 107 -3.51 8.69 1.35
C LEU A 107 -3.79 10.19 1.53
N VAL A 108 -4.84 10.68 0.87
CA VAL A 108 -5.26 12.09 0.91
C VAL A 108 -6.28 12.31 2.01
N GLU A 109 -7.28 11.44 2.11
CA GLU A 109 -8.34 11.57 3.08
C GLU A 109 -8.88 10.21 3.52
N THR A 110 -9.32 10.16 4.77
CA THR A 110 -10.09 9.04 5.33
C THR A 110 -11.44 9.57 5.78
N VAL A 111 -12.51 9.02 5.22
CA VAL A 111 -13.90 9.27 5.64
C VAL A 111 -14.54 7.98 6.14
N TYR A 112 -15.67 8.09 6.83
CA TYR A 112 -16.29 6.95 7.50
C TYR A 112 -17.78 6.86 7.19
N ALA A 113 -18.27 5.65 6.90
CA ALA A 113 -19.69 5.35 6.80
C ALA A 113 -20.14 4.44 7.95
N PRO A 114 -21.38 4.59 8.44
CA PRO A 114 -21.90 3.76 9.52
C PRO A 114 -21.98 2.28 9.13
N ALA A 115 -21.81 1.38 10.10
CA ALA A 115 -21.97 -0.05 9.86
C ALA A 115 -23.43 -0.54 9.90
N GLY A 116 -24.32 0.22 10.55
CA GLY A 116 -25.72 -0.15 10.76
C GLY A 116 -26.60 0.14 9.55
N GLU A 117 -27.74 -0.53 9.47
CA GLU A 117 -28.78 -0.19 8.50
C GLU A 117 -29.33 1.20 8.80
N VAL A 118 -29.20 2.11 7.83
CA VAL A 118 -29.90 3.39 7.86
C VAL A 118 -31.32 3.14 7.34
N GLU A 119 -32.20 2.69 8.24
CA GLU A 119 -33.62 2.47 7.96
C GLU A 119 -34.36 3.81 7.77
N GLY A 120 -34.98 3.98 6.61
CA GLY A 120 -35.86 5.12 6.30
C GLY A 120 -35.25 6.18 5.37
N GLU A 121 -36.11 6.94 4.71
CA GLU A 121 -35.78 8.13 3.90
C GLU A 121 -35.61 9.39 4.76
N LYS A 122 -35.70 9.28 6.10
CA LYS A 122 -35.60 10.43 6.97
C LYS A 122 -34.14 10.73 7.27
N ALA A 123 -33.65 11.82 6.68
CA ALA A 123 -32.34 12.41 6.88
C ALA A 123 -32.10 12.99 8.30
N GLU A 124 -32.70 12.40 9.35
CA GLU A 124 -32.70 12.98 10.71
C GLU A 124 -31.81 12.21 11.71
N SER A 125 -31.17 11.10 11.32
CA SER A 125 -30.19 10.43 12.18
C SER A 125 -28.76 10.85 11.84
N ALA A 126 -27.89 10.90 12.86
CA ALA A 126 -26.48 11.23 12.68
C ALA A 126 -25.77 10.23 11.73
N GLU A 127 -26.20 8.97 11.73
CA GLU A 127 -25.71 7.95 10.80
C GLU A 127 -26.12 8.23 9.36
N ALA A 128 -27.36 8.71 9.13
CA ALA A 128 -27.83 9.09 7.81
C ALA A 128 -27.07 10.31 7.29
N GLU A 129 -26.87 11.33 8.14
CA GLU A 129 -26.07 12.52 7.81
C GLU A 129 -24.62 12.15 7.49
N MET A 130 -24.00 11.27 8.29
CA MET A 130 -22.64 10.78 8.07
C MET A 130 -22.51 10.01 6.74
N LEU A 131 -23.46 9.11 6.45
CA LEU A 131 -23.50 8.36 5.20
C LEU A 131 -23.67 9.29 4.00
N GLN A 132 -24.56 10.28 4.11
CA GLN A 132 -24.78 11.28 3.07
C GLN A 132 -23.53 12.13 2.85
N ALA A 133 -22.93 12.69 3.90
CA ALA A 133 -21.71 13.48 3.81
C ALA A 133 -20.58 12.68 3.17
N THR A 134 -20.42 11.41 3.55
CA THR A 134 -19.42 10.51 2.95
C THR A 134 -19.69 10.27 1.47
N GLN A 135 -20.95 10.03 1.09
CA GLN A 135 -21.34 9.88 -0.31
C GLN A 135 -21.10 11.17 -1.11
N GLU A 136 -21.36 12.33 -0.52
CA GLU A 136 -21.09 13.64 -1.13
C GLU A 136 -19.59 13.89 -1.31
N THR A 137 -18.75 13.54 -0.33
CA THR A 137 -17.29 13.61 -0.46
C THR A 137 -16.81 12.76 -1.64
N LEU A 138 -17.35 11.55 -1.81
CA LEU A 138 -17.00 10.67 -2.92
C LEU A 138 -17.52 11.18 -4.27
N ASP A 139 -18.80 11.60 -4.35
CA ASP A 139 -19.45 11.98 -5.61
C ASP A 139 -19.01 13.36 -6.13
N TRP A 140 -18.81 14.32 -5.21
CA TRP A 140 -18.58 15.73 -5.52
C TRP A 140 -17.18 16.21 -5.15
N GLY A 141 -16.64 15.76 -4.00
CA GLY A 141 -15.28 16.09 -3.57
C GLY A 141 -14.22 15.48 -4.49
N TYR A 142 -14.17 14.15 -4.53
CA TYR A 142 -13.18 13.39 -5.31
C TYR A 142 -13.71 12.83 -6.63
N ARG A 143 -15.02 12.93 -6.87
CA ARG A 143 -15.70 12.46 -8.09
C ARG A 143 -15.41 11.00 -8.43
N ILE A 144 -15.43 10.11 -7.43
CA ILE A 144 -15.27 8.66 -7.58
C ILE A 144 -16.45 8.10 -8.38
N LYS A 145 -16.24 7.89 -9.68
CA LYS A 145 -17.32 7.58 -10.65
C LYS A 145 -16.96 6.50 -11.66
N VAL A 146 -15.68 6.15 -11.76
CA VAL A 146 -15.19 5.16 -12.71
C VAL A 146 -15.13 3.79 -12.01
N PRO A 147 -15.91 2.79 -12.45
CA PRO A 147 -15.94 1.47 -11.83
C PRO A 147 -14.61 0.74 -12.05
N VAL A 148 -14.34 -0.23 -11.19
CA VAL A 148 -13.12 -1.05 -11.23
C VAL A 148 -13.46 -2.52 -11.41
N ARG A 149 -12.61 -3.23 -12.13
CA ARG A 149 -12.67 -4.69 -12.29
C ARG A 149 -11.33 -5.29 -11.88
N PRO A 150 -11.06 -5.39 -10.56
CA PRO A 150 -9.78 -5.90 -10.12
C PRO A 150 -9.63 -7.39 -10.37
N HIS A 151 -8.40 -7.79 -10.68
CA HIS A 151 -7.97 -9.17 -10.73
C HIS A 151 -7.24 -9.55 -9.45
N GLU A 152 -7.67 -10.61 -8.79
CA GLU A 152 -7.01 -11.13 -7.59
C GLU A 152 -5.85 -12.05 -7.96
N VAL A 153 -4.69 -11.79 -7.35
CA VAL A 153 -3.46 -12.52 -7.61
C VAL A 153 -2.78 -12.90 -6.30
N PRO A 154 -2.16 -14.09 -6.19
CA PRO A 154 -1.34 -14.44 -5.03
C PRO A 154 -0.08 -13.58 -4.93
N ILE A 155 0.34 -13.21 -3.72
CA ILE A 155 1.42 -12.24 -3.50
C ILE A 155 2.72 -12.56 -4.24
N HIS A 156 3.12 -13.83 -4.38
CA HIS A 156 4.40 -14.20 -5.01
C HIS A 156 4.34 -14.43 -6.53
N GLN A 157 3.19 -14.20 -7.16
CA GLN A 157 3.05 -14.37 -8.60
C GLN A 157 3.31 -13.07 -9.35
N SER A 158 3.80 -13.19 -10.58
CA SER A 158 3.97 -12.04 -11.47
C SER A 158 2.69 -11.84 -12.27
N ILE A 159 2.32 -10.59 -12.49
CA ILE A 159 1.16 -10.20 -13.30
C ILE A 159 1.68 -9.58 -14.57
N HIS A 160 1.12 -10.02 -15.69
CA HIS A 160 1.34 -9.38 -16.98
C HIS A 160 0.16 -8.44 -17.20
N PRO A 161 0.38 -7.13 -17.30
CA PRO A 161 -0.70 -6.20 -17.52
C PRO A 161 -1.29 -6.43 -18.92
N ASP A 162 -2.60 -6.57 -19.01
CA ASP A 162 -3.29 -6.69 -20.28
C ASP A 162 -2.97 -5.47 -21.17
N HIS A 163 -2.68 -5.71 -22.44
CA HIS A 163 -2.29 -4.69 -23.43
C HIS A 163 -0.91 -4.04 -23.26
N GLU A 164 -0.10 -4.46 -22.28
CA GLU A 164 1.30 -4.01 -22.10
C GLU A 164 2.26 -5.18 -22.28
N GLU A 165 2.39 -5.67 -23.52
CA GLU A 165 3.26 -6.80 -23.85
C GLU A 165 4.70 -6.55 -23.41
N GLY A 166 5.29 -7.54 -22.72
CA GLY A 166 6.68 -7.48 -22.25
C GLY A 166 6.86 -6.83 -20.88
N TRP A 167 5.80 -6.35 -20.24
CA TRP A 167 5.84 -5.90 -18.85
C TRP A 167 5.32 -6.95 -17.88
N SER A 168 5.87 -6.94 -16.67
CA SER A 168 5.31 -7.67 -15.55
C SER A 168 5.49 -6.95 -14.22
N PHE A 169 4.53 -7.10 -13.32
CA PHE A 169 4.61 -6.62 -11.95
C PHE A 169 4.71 -7.81 -10.99
N ARG A 170 5.55 -7.68 -9.97
CA ARG A 170 5.68 -8.68 -8.90
C ARG A 170 5.71 -8.00 -7.55
N LEU A 171 4.77 -8.37 -6.70
CA LEU A 171 4.80 -8.07 -5.28
C LEU A 171 5.56 -9.19 -4.56
N ARG A 172 6.27 -8.91 -3.47
CA ARG A 172 6.80 -9.95 -2.58
C ARG A 172 6.94 -9.40 -1.17
N GLN A 173 6.85 -10.28 -0.19
CA GLN A 173 7.26 -9.96 1.17
C GLN A 173 8.66 -10.53 1.43
N ASP A 174 9.58 -9.67 1.85
CA ASP A 174 10.90 -10.02 2.34
C ASP A 174 10.92 -9.71 3.83
N SER A 175 10.90 -10.71 4.72
CA SER A 175 10.97 -10.59 6.19
C SER A 175 10.24 -9.39 6.83
N ASP A 176 10.87 -8.21 6.81
CA ASP A 176 10.50 -6.94 7.40
C ASP A 176 9.87 -5.92 6.42
N ARG A 177 9.68 -6.26 5.14
CA ARG A 177 9.19 -5.32 4.11
C ARG A 177 8.39 -5.99 3.01
N ILE A 178 7.61 -5.18 2.29
CA ILE A 178 6.94 -5.54 1.04
C ILE A 178 7.64 -4.80 -0.09
N LEU A 179 7.98 -5.51 -1.16
CA LEU A 179 8.58 -4.94 -2.36
C LEU A 179 7.65 -5.12 -3.56
N LEU A 180 7.42 -4.03 -4.28
CA LEU A 180 6.81 -4.06 -5.60
C LEU A 180 7.89 -3.80 -6.66
N THR A 181 7.96 -4.70 -7.63
CA THR A 181 8.88 -4.59 -8.76
C THR A 181 8.12 -4.58 -10.08
N ALA A 182 8.61 -3.77 -11.02
CA ALA A 182 8.22 -3.80 -12.42
C ALA A 182 9.41 -4.33 -13.24
N GLU A 183 9.15 -5.23 -14.17
CA GLU A 183 10.15 -5.82 -15.07
C GLU A 183 9.65 -5.64 -16.51
N GLY A 184 10.48 -5.09 -17.40
CA GLY A 184 10.11 -4.81 -18.77
C GLY A 184 11.28 -4.31 -19.60
N LEU A 185 11.25 -4.53 -20.92
CA LEU A 185 12.29 -4.09 -21.86
C LEU A 185 13.72 -4.60 -21.52
N GLY A 186 13.84 -5.72 -20.82
CA GLY A 186 15.12 -6.27 -20.34
C GLY A 186 15.64 -5.64 -19.05
N GLU A 187 14.89 -4.70 -18.47
CA GLU A 187 15.24 -3.95 -17.27
C GLU A 187 14.29 -4.28 -16.10
N LYS A 188 14.72 -3.89 -14.90
CA LYS A 188 13.96 -4.08 -13.65
C LYS A 188 13.98 -2.82 -12.82
N TRP A 189 12.84 -2.50 -12.19
CA TRP A 189 12.67 -1.39 -11.27
C TRP A 189 12.03 -1.87 -9.98
N GLN A 190 12.59 -1.51 -8.83
CA GLN A 190 11.88 -1.51 -7.56
C GLN A 190 11.07 -0.22 -7.45
N VAL A 191 9.76 -0.37 -7.61
CA VAL A 191 8.78 0.74 -7.69
C VAL A 191 8.35 1.20 -6.31
N TYR A 192 8.20 0.25 -5.37
CA TYR A 192 7.74 0.58 -4.02
C TYR A 192 8.33 -0.37 -2.98
N GLN A 193 8.56 0.19 -1.79
CA GLN A 193 8.98 -0.53 -0.60
C GLN A 193 8.15 -0.05 0.59
N TYR A 194 7.46 -0.98 1.26
CA TYR A 194 6.74 -0.71 2.49
C TYR A 194 7.37 -1.47 3.67
N PRO A 195 7.90 -0.78 4.68
CA PRO A 195 8.39 -1.44 5.89
C PRO A 195 7.22 -1.99 6.71
N LEU A 196 7.29 -3.26 7.10
CA LEU A 196 6.33 -3.89 7.99
C LEU A 196 6.72 -3.62 9.43
N GLN A 197 5.76 -3.19 10.24
CA GLN A 197 5.96 -3.08 11.68
C GLN A 197 5.98 -4.45 12.35
N GLU A 198 6.53 -4.53 13.56
CA GLU A 198 6.47 -5.76 14.36
C GLU A 198 5.01 -6.23 14.51
N GLY A 199 4.77 -7.50 14.19
CA GLY A 199 3.47 -8.15 14.22
C GLY A 199 2.53 -7.80 13.05
N GLU A 200 2.92 -6.89 12.15
CA GLU A 200 2.20 -6.58 10.91
C GLU A 200 2.48 -7.66 9.86
N ARG A 201 1.44 -8.10 9.15
CA ARG A 201 1.56 -9.10 8.08
C ARG A 201 0.78 -8.66 6.86
N ILE A 202 1.32 -8.90 5.67
CA ILE A 202 0.58 -8.72 4.44
C ILE A 202 -0.46 -9.83 4.27
N ARG A 203 -1.57 -9.51 3.61
CA ARG A 203 -2.53 -10.51 3.15
C ARG A 203 -1.92 -11.31 1.98
N PRO A 204 -2.25 -12.60 1.84
CA PRO A 204 -1.63 -13.48 0.84
C PRO A 204 -2.05 -13.16 -0.61
N GLN A 205 -2.96 -12.21 -0.78
CA GLN A 205 -3.54 -11.83 -2.06
C GLN A 205 -3.47 -10.31 -2.22
N TRP A 206 -3.34 -9.91 -3.47
CA TRP A 206 -3.38 -8.53 -3.92
C TRP A 206 -4.34 -8.44 -5.09
N THR A 207 -4.93 -7.27 -5.27
CA THR A 207 -5.78 -6.93 -6.39
C THR A 207 -5.03 -5.99 -7.31
N VAL A 208 -5.16 -6.21 -8.61
CA VAL A 208 -4.61 -5.31 -9.62
C VAL A 208 -5.72 -4.83 -10.52
N VAL A 209 -5.71 -3.53 -10.78
CA VAL A 209 -6.69 -2.87 -11.64
C VAL A 209 -5.98 -1.82 -12.50
N ALA A 210 -6.32 -1.81 -13.79
CA ALA A 210 -5.96 -0.72 -14.69
C ALA A 210 -7.05 0.35 -14.67
N PHE A 211 -6.64 1.61 -14.82
CA PHE A 211 -7.62 2.68 -15.05
C PHE A 211 -8.35 2.45 -16.39
N PRO A 212 -9.69 2.29 -16.41
CA PRO A 212 -10.42 1.78 -17.58
C PRO A 212 -10.32 2.62 -18.86
N GLU A 213 -10.15 3.94 -18.76
CA GLU A 213 -10.09 4.82 -19.93
C GLU A 213 -8.68 4.97 -20.52
N SER A 214 -7.67 4.44 -19.83
CA SER A 214 -6.30 4.46 -20.33
C SER A 214 -5.92 3.07 -20.83
N THR A 215 -5.59 2.96 -22.12
CA THR A 215 -4.93 1.76 -22.64
C THR A 215 -3.48 1.62 -22.16
N GLN A 216 -2.93 2.65 -21.49
CA GLN A 216 -1.53 2.73 -21.04
C GLN A 216 -1.33 3.45 -19.70
N GLY A 217 -2.40 3.74 -18.95
CA GLY A 217 -2.30 4.57 -17.73
C GLY A 217 -1.96 3.75 -16.49
N PRO A 218 -1.95 4.40 -15.32
CA PRO A 218 -1.37 3.82 -14.13
C PRO A 218 -2.13 2.57 -13.70
N TRP A 219 -1.38 1.49 -13.48
CA TRP A 219 -1.87 0.25 -12.91
C TRP A 219 -1.89 0.40 -11.39
N SER A 220 -3.06 0.35 -10.76
CA SER A 220 -3.14 0.34 -9.30
C SER A 220 -3.09 -1.08 -8.77
N ILE A 221 -2.12 -1.28 -7.90
CA ILE A 221 -1.82 -2.49 -7.18
C ILE A 221 -2.24 -2.26 -5.74
N VAL A 222 -3.23 -3.02 -5.29
CA VAL A 222 -3.81 -2.90 -3.97
C VAL A 222 -3.60 -4.18 -3.19
N THR A 223 -3.11 -4.05 -1.97
CA THR A 223 -3.03 -5.13 -1.01
C THR A 223 -3.50 -4.63 0.34
N ALA A 224 -3.47 -5.50 1.35
CA ALA A 224 -3.71 -5.10 2.72
C ALA A 224 -2.65 -5.65 3.64
N THR A 225 -2.34 -4.86 4.67
CA THR A 225 -1.67 -5.36 5.86
C THR A 225 -2.68 -5.55 6.99
N TYR A 226 -2.35 -6.45 7.89
CA TYR A 226 -3.11 -6.71 9.10
C TYR A 226 -2.18 -6.67 10.30
N LYS A 227 -2.58 -5.91 11.31
CA LYS A 227 -1.95 -5.91 12.63
C LYS A 227 -3.05 -6.10 13.68
N PRO A 228 -2.96 -7.08 14.60
CA PRO A 228 -4.06 -7.43 15.51
C PRO A 228 -4.69 -6.24 16.25
N GLU A 229 -3.86 -5.28 16.66
CA GLU A 229 -4.32 -4.11 17.40
C GLU A 229 -4.84 -2.97 16.52
N GLN A 230 -4.46 -2.90 15.24
CA GLN A 230 -4.85 -1.81 14.33
C GLN A 230 -5.89 -2.25 13.29
N GLY A 231 -6.07 -3.54 13.08
CA GLY A 231 -6.95 -4.10 12.05
C GLY A 231 -6.30 -4.13 10.68
N LEU A 232 -7.13 -4.03 9.63
CA LEU A 232 -6.71 -4.01 8.24
C LEU A 232 -6.32 -2.59 7.81
N SER A 233 -5.23 -2.46 7.06
CA SER A 233 -4.85 -1.23 6.37
C SER A 233 -4.68 -1.51 4.88
N ALA A 234 -5.26 -0.66 4.03
CA ALA A 234 -5.04 -0.75 2.59
C ALA A 234 -3.65 -0.21 2.24
N LEU A 235 -2.94 -0.94 1.39
CA LEU A 235 -1.74 -0.44 0.72
C LEU A 235 -2.07 -0.32 -0.76
N VAL A 236 -2.14 0.91 -1.25
CA VAL A 236 -2.41 1.22 -2.64
C VAL A 236 -1.15 1.81 -3.25
N GLN A 237 -0.68 1.20 -4.32
CA GLN A 237 0.45 1.67 -5.10
C GLN A 237 0.08 1.65 -6.58
N SER A 238 0.24 2.77 -7.25
CA SER A 238 0.02 2.87 -8.68
C SER A 238 1.34 2.92 -9.43
N VAL A 239 1.40 2.23 -10.56
CA VAL A 239 2.59 2.13 -11.41
C VAL A 239 2.23 2.63 -12.78
N ASP A 240 2.84 3.75 -13.16
CA ASP A 240 2.81 4.26 -14.52
C ASP A 240 4.12 3.84 -15.20
N ILE A 241 4.03 2.87 -16.10
CA ILE A 241 5.21 2.33 -16.79
C ILE A 241 5.91 3.39 -17.64
N GLN A 242 5.20 4.44 -18.09
CA GLN A 242 5.78 5.52 -18.88
C GLN A 242 6.74 6.39 -18.05
N LYS A 243 6.64 6.31 -16.71
CA LYS A 243 7.52 7.00 -15.76
C LYS A 243 8.73 6.17 -15.34
N LEU A 244 8.86 4.93 -15.84
CA LEU A 244 9.99 4.06 -15.52
C LEU A 244 11.16 4.33 -16.46
N ASP A 245 11.97 5.33 -16.09
CA ASP A 245 13.21 5.64 -16.82
C ASP A 245 14.26 4.56 -16.59
N SER A 246 14.87 4.10 -17.68
CA SER A 246 16.02 3.19 -17.69
C SER A 246 17.20 3.66 -16.83
N ALA A 247 17.41 4.97 -16.67
CA ALA A 247 18.44 5.52 -15.78
C ALA A 247 18.24 5.15 -14.30
N TRP A 248 17.01 4.78 -13.92
CA TRP A 248 16.63 4.34 -12.59
C TRP A 248 16.29 2.85 -12.50
N SER A 249 16.62 2.09 -13.55
CA SER A 249 16.63 0.63 -13.46
C SER A 249 17.60 0.18 -12.34
N GLU A 250 17.36 -1.00 -11.77
CA GLU A 250 18.25 -1.57 -10.76
C GLU A 250 19.68 -1.70 -11.27
N SER A 251 19.86 -2.06 -12.55
CA SER A 251 21.17 -2.19 -13.17
C SER A 251 21.86 -0.84 -13.31
N ALA A 252 21.17 0.16 -13.86
CA ALA A 252 21.76 1.49 -14.06
C ALA A 252 22.08 2.16 -12.72
N LEU A 253 21.17 2.08 -11.74
CA LEU A 253 21.38 2.64 -10.42
C LEU A 253 22.55 1.97 -9.70
N HIS A 254 22.64 0.64 -9.76
CA HIS A 254 23.76 -0.10 -9.17
C HIS A 254 25.09 0.34 -9.79
N GLN A 255 25.17 0.42 -11.12
CA GLN A 255 26.37 0.87 -11.82
C GLN A 255 26.78 2.31 -11.44
N GLN A 256 25.81 3.21 -11.27
CA GLN A 256 26.07 4.58 -10.82
C GLN A 256 26.60 4.62 -9.37
N ILE A 257 26.01 3.82 -8.49
CA ILE A 257 26.45 3.69 -7.09
C ILE A 257 27.86 3.10 -7.02
N GLU A 258 28.14 2.03 -7.76
CA GLU A 258 29.47 1.42 -7.82
C GLU A 258 30.53 2.40 -8.35
N LYS A 259 30.20 3.16 -9.40
CA LYS A 259 31.10 4.19 -9.93
C LYS A 259 31.35 5.32 -8.93
N GLY A 260 30.34 5.69 -8.14
CA GLY A 260 30.40 6.80 -7.19
C GLY A 260 31.05 6.46 -5.84
N LEU A 261 30.82 5.23 -5.36
CA LEU A 261 31.21 4.79 -4.02
C LEU A 261 32.14 3.56 -4.01
N GLY A 262 32.04 2.67 -4.99
CA GLY A 262 32.76 1.39 -5.05
C GLY A 262 31.83 0.17 -5.01
N GLU A 263 32.36 -1.01 -5.31
CA GLU A 263 31.61 -2.27 -5.46
C GLU A 263 30.86 -2.72 -4.20
N GLU A 264 31.37 -2.40 -3.00
CA GLU A 264 30.75 -2.77 -1.72
C GLU A 264 29.65 -1.79 -1.25
N ALA A 265 29.30 -0.80 -2.08
CA ALA A 265 28.31 0.19 -1.73
C ALA A 265 26.89 -0.38 -1.69
N GLN A 266 26.08 0.12 -0.77
CA GLN A 266 24.73 -0.36 -0.50
C GLN A 266 23.72 0.77 -0.67
N LEU A 267 22.63 0.47 -1.38
CA LEU A 267 21.44 1.32 -1.41
C LEU A 267 20.69 1.18 -0.07
N VAL A 268 20.61 2.25 0.71
CA VAL A 268 19.98 2.23 2.05
C VAL A 268 18.63 2.95 2.10
N TYR A 269 18.38 3.86 1.16
CA TYR A 269 17.09 4.50 1.04
C TYR A 269 16.78 4.82 -0.43
N ARG A 270 15.56 4.49 -0.82
CA ARG A 270 14.93 4.91 -2.07
C ARG A 270 13.62 5.58 -1.73
N GLY A 271 13.44 6.80 -2.23
CA GLY A 271 12.26 7.60 -2.05
C GLY A 271 11.10 7.16 -2.94
N ARG A 272 10.07 7.99 -3.05
CA ARG A 272 8.84 7.67 -3.77
C ARG A 272 9.04 7.84 -5.27
N LEU A 273 8.42 7.00 -6.08
CA LEU A 273 8.46 7.15 -7.53
C LEU A 273 7.65 8.39 -7.94
N GLY A 274 8.33 9.36 -8.57
CA GLY A 274 7.75 10.52 -9.22
C GLY A 274 7.80 10.40 -10.74
N GLU A 275 7.70 11.52 -11.45
CA GLU A 275 7.70 11.56 -12.92
C GLU A 275 9.05 11.19 -13.54
N GLN A 276 10.15 11.49 -12.85
CA GLN A 276 11.52 11.29 -13.34
C GLN A 276 12.23 10.11 -12.69
N GLY A 277 11.53 9.27 -11.91
CA GLY A 277 12.12 8.22 -11.08
C GLY A 277 11.93 8.46 -9.58
N PRO A 278 12.68 7.78 -8.70
CA PRO A 278 12.61 8.00 -7.26
C PRO A 278 13.00 9.44 -6.92
N ASP A 279 12.22 10.07 -6.05
CA ASP A 279 12.46 11.47 -5.68
C ASP A 279 13.79 11.67 -4.95
N ALA A 280 14.27 10.68 -4.19
CA ALA A 280 15.61 10.72 -3.62
C ALA A 280 16.19 9.30 -3.51
N VAL A 281 17.52 9.21 -3.61
CA VAL A 281 18.25 7.95 -3.41
C VAL A 281 19.48 8.20 -2.54
N LEU A 282 19.64 7.42 -1.47
CA LEU A 282 20.82 7.44 -0.60
C LEU A 282 21.51 6.08 -0.65
N ALA A 283 22.78 6.11 -1.04
CA ALA A 283 23.67 4.95 -0.99
C ALA A 283 24.86 5.24 -0.08
N VAL A 284 25.39 4.21 0.56
CA VAL A 284 26.48 4.31 1.53
C VAL A 284 27.54 3.24 1.28
N LEU A 285 28.77 3.49 1.75
CA LEU A 285 29.86 2.53 1.77
C LEU A 285 30.42 2.44 3.18
N GLY A 286 30.60 1.20 3.64
CA GLY A 286 31.20 0.87 4.93
C GLY A 286 30.32 1.25 6.12
N GLY A 287 30.63 0.64 7.26
CA GLY A 287 29.97 0.88 8.53
C GLY A 287 28.73 0.02 8.78
N GLU A 288 28.07 0.25 9.92
CA GLU A 288 26.96 -0.55 10.42
C GLU A 288 25.69 0.30 10.50
N ALA A 289 24.60 -0.21 9.94
CA ALA A 289 23.28 0.34 10.19
C ALA A 289 22.91 0.09 11.66
N SER A 290 22.38 1.10 12.34
CA SER A 290 21.97 0.92 13.72
C SER A 290 20.61 0.22 13.76
N GLU A 291 20.57 -0.99 14.32
CA GLU A 291 19.34 -1.79 14.49
C GLU A 291 18.38 -1.26 15.58
N THR A 292 18.62 -0.06 16.13
CA THR A 292 17.78 0.40 17.24
C THR A 292 16.34 0.63 16.76
N PRO A 293 15.34 -0.01 17.38
CA PRO A 293 13.94 0.21 17.05
C PRO A 293 13.62 1.64 17.47
N THR A 294 13.57 2.52 16.51
CA THR A 294 13.28 3.93 16.76
C THR A 294 11.87 4.23 16.28
N ALA A 295 11.22 5.09 17.06
CA ALA A 295 9.85 5.54 16.88
C ALA A 295 9.49 5.78 15.41
N ASN A 296 8.22 5.51 15.08
CA ASN A 296 7.63 5.70 13.77
C ASN A 296 8.25 6.91 13.05
N ARG A 297 8.91 6.66 11.91
CA ARG A 297 9.42 7.63 10.91
C ARG A 297 10.95 7.87 10.81
N VAL A 298 11.80 7.00 11.37
CA VAL A 298 13.22 6.93 10.94
C VAL A 298 13.34 6.10 9.66
N LEU A 299 13.92 6.66 8.60
CA LEU A 299 14.10 6.03 7.29
C LEU A 299 15.47 5.36 7.15
N TYR A 300 16.50 5.95 7.75
CA TYR A 300 17.85 5.37 7.82
C TYR A 300 18.63 5.93 9.00
N ARG A 301 19.45 5.09 9.64
CA ARG A 301 20.40 5.49 10.68
C ARG A 301 21.65 4.63 10.61
N GLY A 302 22.82 5.24 10.52
CA GLY A 302 24.09 4.51 10.50
C GLY A 302 25.30 5.42 10.57
N THR A 303 26.44 4.84 10.93
CA THR A 303 27.75 5.49 10.77
C THR A 303 28.44 4.83 9.58
N VAL A 304 28.85 5.62 8.59
CA VAL A 304 29.35 5.14 7.29
C VAL A 304 30.64 5.86 6.92
N GLN A 305 31.46 5.25 6.07
CA GLN A 305 32.70 5.89 5.62
C GLN A 305 32.42 6.89 4.51
N ARG A 306 31.51 6.54 3.59
CA ARG A 306 31.15 7.38 2.45
C ARG A 306 29.66 7.25 2.15
N PHE A 307 29.10 8.27 1.52
CA PHE A 307 27.73 8.21 1.01
C PHE A 307 27.57 9.09 -0.22
N ILE A 308 26.56 8.79 -1.02
CA ILE A 308 26.08 9.65 -2.11
C ILE A 308 24.56 9.78 -2.00
N LEU A 309 24.08 10.97 -2.30
CA LEU A 309 22.66 11.32 -2.34
C LEU A 309 22.34 11.87 -3.73
N PHE A 310 21.40 11.24 -4.41
CA PHE A 310 20.95 11.65 -5.73
C PHE A 310 19.79 12.65 -5.64
N ASP A 311 19.73 13.58 -6.59
CA ASP A 311 18.53 14.39 -6.84
C ASP A 311 17.52 13.65 -7.75
N THR A 312 16.33 14.24 -7.91
CA THR A 312 15.26 13.74 -8.81
C THR A 312 15.71 13.52 -10.26
N ALA A 313 16.73 14.24 -10.71
CA ALA A 313 17.28 14.14 -12.06
C ALA A 313 18.38 13.06 -12.18
N GLY A 314 18.69 12.35 -11.09
CA GLY A 314 19.68 11.27 -11.08
C GLY A 314 21.13 11.73 -10.96
N ASN A 315 21.36 13.00 -10.60
CA ASN A 315 22.71 13.51 -10.38
C ASN A 315 23.10 13.36 -8.91
N ILE A 316 24.40 13.08 -8.67
CA ILE A 316 24.94 13.09 -7.31
C ILE A 316 24.93 14.54 -6.81
N TYR A 317 24.03 14.84 -5.89
CA TYR A 317 23.86 16.17 -5.33
C TYR A 317 24.69 16.38 -4.07
N LEU A 318 24.76 15.40 -3.19
CA LEU A 318 25.58 15.44 -1.97
C LEU A 318 26.39 14.16 -1.86
N ARG A 319 27.63 14.27 -1.39
CA ARG A 319 28.45 13.11 -1.06
C ARG A 319 29.35 13.38 0.13
N GLY A 320 29.50 12.39 1.00
CA GLY A 320 30.51 12.36 2.06
C GLY A 320 31.69 11.50 1.63
N ASN A 321 32.90 12.05 1.73
CA ASN A 321 34.15 11.32 1.48
C ASN A 321 35.30 11.93 2.29
N ALA A 322 36.54 11.47 2.04
CA ALA A 322 37.76 11.96 2.70
C ALA A 322 38.00 13.48 2.62
N ALA A 323 37.35 14.18 1.68
CA ALA A 323 37.40 15.63 1.59
C ALA A 323 36.36 16.35 2.48
N GLY A 324 35.57 15.61 3.26
CA GLY A 324 34.40 16.09 4.00
C GLY A 324 33.11 16.00 3.18
N LEU A 325 32.15 16.88 3.50
CA LEU A 325 30.91 16.99 2.73
C LEU A 325 31.14 17.78 1.42
N VAL A 326 30.72 17.21 0.31
CA VAL A 326 30.81 17.80 -1.03
C VAL A 326 29.42 17.90 -1.64
N GLU A 327 29.09 19.09 -2.12
CA GLU A 327 27.86 19.39 -2.85
C GLU A 327 28.17 19.47 -4.36
N LYS A 328 27.29 18.86 -5.16
CA LYS A 328 27.47 18.61 -6.59
C LYS A 328 28.82 17.92 -6.85
N GLU A 329 29.29 17.92 -8.09
CA GLU A 329 30.43 17.08 -8.45
C GLU A 329 31.74 17.46 -7.74
N GLN A 330 31.95 18.69 -7.23
CA GLN A 330 33.27 19.10 -6.70
C GLN A 330 33.29 20.23 -5.64
N VAL A 331 32.16 20.77 -5.17
CA VAL A 331 32.19 21.92 -4.25
C VAL A 331 32.21 21.44 -2.80
N ARG A 332 33.33 21.59 -2.10
CA ARG A 332 33.40 21.31 -0.66
C ARG A 332 32.50 22.29 0.09
N VAL A 333 31.63 21.78 0.95
CA VAL A 333 30.67 22.62 1.71
C VAL A 333 31.42 23.51 2.71
N ASP A 334 32.38 22.94 3.44
CA ASP A 334 33.23 23.67 4.40
C ASP A 334 34.72 23.45 4.02
N PRO A 335 35.31 24.32 3.18
CA PRO A 335 36.70 24.17 2.72
C PRO A 335 37.77 24.27 3.83
N GLU A 336 37.43 24.88 4.96
CA GLU A 336 38.31 25.11 6.11
C GLU A 336 38.60 23.82 6.89
N ILE A 337 37.70 22.84 6.82
CA ILE A 337 37.93 21.54 7.43
C ILE A 337 39.05 20.85 6.62
N PRO A 338 40.12 20.32 7.23
CA PRO A 338 41.13 19.57 6.51
C PRO A 338 40.56 18.30 5.86
N LYS A 339 41.28 17.76 4.87
CA LYS A 339 40.96 16.41 4.37
C LYS A 339 41.44 15.40 5.40
N ASP A 340 40.66 14.35 5.59
CA ASP A 340 40.95 13.27 6.52
C ASP A 340 40.50 11.95 5.88
N ASP A 341 41.45 11.03 5.68
CA ASP A 341 41.18 9.74 5.04
C ASP A 341 40.39 8.80 5.97
N ASP A 342 40.43 9.04 7.29
CA ASP A 342 39.73 8.26 8.31
C ASP A 342 38.36 8.87 8.69
N VAL A 343 37.93 9.92 7.98
CA VAL A 343 36.64 10.57 8.22
C VAL A 343 35.48 9.59 8.06
N GLN A 344 34.51 9.71 8.95
CA GLN A 344 33.24 8.98 8.86
C GLN A 344 32.07 9.96 8.94
N PHE A 345 30.89 9.46 8.59
CA PHE A 345 29.65 10.21 8.59
C PHE A 345 28.59 9.44 9.35
N ARG A 346 28.03 10.05 10.40
CA ARG A 346 26.82 9.54 11.03
C ARG A 346 25.63 10.19 10.36
N LEU A 347 24.78 9.35 9.77
CA LEU A 347 23.61 9.75 9.01
C LEU A 347 22.34 9.40 9.78
N LEU A 348 21.39 10.33 9.78
CA LEU A 348 20.04 10.10 10.27
C LEU A 348 19.04 10.72 9.29
N LEU A 349 18.32 9.88 8.55
CA LEU A 349 17.26 10.27 7.65
C LEU A 349 15.91 10.01 8.33
N THR A 350 15.05 11.02 8.38
CA THR A 350 13.73 10.96 9.01
C THR A 350 12.66 11.60 8.13
N GLU A 351 11.40 11.20 8.34
CA GLU A 351 10.22 11.85 7.77
C GLU A 351 9.38 12.43 8.93
N LYS A 352 9.04 13.71 8.89
CA LYS A 352 8.20 14.34 9.91
C LYS A 352 7.00 15.00 9.24
N GLU A 353 5.83 14.72 9.77
CA GLU A 353 4.62 15.46 9.43
C GLU A 353 4.68 16.84 10.08
N THR A 354 4.52 17.87 9.27
CA THR A 354 4.43 19.27 9.67
C THR A 354 3.04 19.58 10.22
N GLY A 355 2.85 20.74 10.85
CA GLY A 355 1.55 21.14 11.40
C GLY A 355 0.42 21.20 10.36
N ASP A 356 0.78 21.32 9.08
CA ASP A 356 -0.15 21.44 7.96
C ASP A 356 -0.42 20.08 7.27
N GLY A 357 0.05 18.97 7.85
CA GLY A 357 -0.12 17.61 7.31
C GLY A 357 0.87 17.25 6.20
N GLU A 358 1.69 18.20 5.73
CA GLU A 358 2.75 17.91 4.77
C GLU A 358 3.87 17.09 5.42
N ARG A 359 4.45 16.16 4.67
CA ARG A 359 5.57 15.34 5.14
C ARG A 359 6.90 15.94 4.68
N GLN A 360 7.70 16.38 5.64
CA GLN A 360 9.03 16.92 5.42
C GLN A 360 10.08 15.84 5.73
N ARG A 361 11.02 15.64 4.81
CA ARG A 361 12.17 14.75 5.04
C ARG A 361 13.37 15.55 5.50
N LEU A 362 14.04 15.06 6.54
CA LEU A 362 15.19 15.66 7.18
C LEU A 362 16.35 14.66 7.19
N LEU A 363 17.50 15.08 6.66
CA LEU A 363 18.76 14.34 6.69
C LEU A 363 19.75 15.11 7.58
N LEU A 364 20.11 14.51 8.71
CA LEU A 364 21.20 14.96 9.57
C LEU A 364 22.48 14.22 9.20
N ILE A 365 23.57 14.97 9.08
CA ILE A 365 24.89 14.47 8.69
C ILE A 365 25.91 15.00 9.69
N ASP A 366 26.43 14.13 10.55
CA ASP A 366 27.55 14.45 11.41
C ASP A 366 28.84 13.93 10.77
N GLN A 367 29.76 14.83 10.41
CA GLN A 367 31.12 14.47 10.02
C GLN A 367 31.95 14.26 11.28
N ILE A 368 32.51 13.06 11.43
CA ILE A 368 33.35 12.68 12.57
C ILE A 368 34.75 12.28 12.09
N ASP A 369 35.76 12.54 12.90
CA ASP A 369 37.15 12.13 12.61
C ASP A 369 37.39 10.65 12.92
N GLY A 370 38.60 10.16 12.62
CA GLY A 370 39.01 8.77 12.91
C GLY A 370 38.99 8.39 14.40
N GLU A 371 38.95 9.36 15.31
CA GLU A 371 38.81 9.15 16.75
C GLU A 371 37.33 9.16 17.22
N GLY A 372 36.40 9.47 16.31
CA GLY A 372 34.97 9.53 16.56
C GLY A 372 34.48 10.87 17.13
N HIS A 373 35.32 11.91 17.12
CA HIS A 373 34.94 13.26 17.55
C HIS A 373 34.16 13.98 16.45
N LEU A 374 33.13 14.74 16.85
CA LEU A 374 32.35 15.56 15.94
C LEU A 374 33.19 16.72 15.40
N VAL A 375 33.40 16.73 14.09
CA VAL A 375 34.05 17.83 13.37
C VAL A 375 33.01 18.87 12.96
N ARG A 376 31.88 18.41 12.40
CA ARG A 376 30.82 19.30 11.88
C ARG A 376 29.50 18.57 11.79
N ALA A 377 28.40 19.27 12.04
CA ALA A 377 27.04 18.79 11.81
C ALA A 377 26.37 19.59 10.68
N TYR A 378 25.64 18.90 9.82
CA TYR A 378 24.85 19.49 8.75
C TYR A 378 23.41 19.01 8.84
N GLU A 379 22.50 19.94 8.57
CA GLU A 379 21.06 19.68 8.49
C GLU A 379 20.60 19.96 7.06
N CYS A 380 19.99 18.95 6.42
CA CYS A 380 19.48 19.05 5.06
C CYS A 380 17.98 18.72 5.02
N ILE A 381 17.18 19.57 4.39
CA ILE A 381 15.73 19.40 4.25
C ILE A 381 15.39 19.11 2.80
N TRP A 382 14.47 18.17 2.57
CA TRP A 382 13.93 17.92 1.23
C TRP A 382 13.16 19.14 0.71
N ASN A 383 13.61 19.70 -0.42
CA ASN A 383 12.90 20.72 -1.17
C ASN A 383 12.22 20.04 -2.37
N ALA A 384 10.89 19.96 -2.34
CA ALA A 384 10.09 19.33 -3.39
C ALA A 384 10.12 20.12 -4.71
N GLU A 385 10.20 21.46 -4.68
CA GLU A 385 10.26 22.31 -5.87
C GLU A 385 11.57 22.11 -6.63
N ASN A 386 12.68 22.01 -5.89
CA ASN A 386 14.01 21.81 -6.46
C ASN A 386 14.38 20.33 -6.62
N GLY A 387 13.51 19.42 -6.16
CA GLY A 387 13.69 17.98 -6.27
C GLY A 387 15.00 17.46 -5.66
N ARG A 388 15.42 18.01 -4.51
CA ARG A 388 16.67 17.65 -3.82
C ARG A 388 16.69 18.02 -2.35
N PHE A 389 17.64 17.47 -1.59
CA PHE A 389 17.92 17.91 -0.23
C PHE A 389 18.76 19.19 -0.23
N GLU A 390 18.33 20.22 0.49
CA GLU A 390 19.02 21.50 0.61
C GLU A 390 19.47 21.75 2.04
N ARG A 391 20.71 22.22 2.20
CA ARG A 391 21.28 22.51 3.51
C ARG A 391 20.57 23.71 4.14
N MET A 392 20.17 23.59 5.39
CA MET A 392 19.70 24.72 6.19
C MET A 392 20.90 25.61 6.50
N THR A 393 21.05 26.72 5.78
CA THR A 393 21.90 27.81 6.24
C THR A 393 21.22 28.45 7.44
N ALA A 394 21.89 28.48 8.59
CA ALA A 394 21.42 29.22 9.75
C ALA A 394 21.15 30.68 9.35
N LYS A 395 19.88 30.99 9.05
CA LYS A 395 19.42 32.37 8.97
C LYS A 395 19.21 32.84 10.40
N GLY A 396 20.09 33.72 10.87
CA GLY A 396 19.88 34.52 12.08
C GLY A 396 20.56 33.99 13.34
N ALA A 397 21.88 34.15 13.39
CA ALA A 397 22.60 34.42 14.63
C ALA A 397 23.57 35.57 14.33
N GLU A 398 23.00 36.76 14.08
CA GLU A 398 23.73 38.04 14.23
C GLU A 398 23.42 38.61 15.62
#